data_AF-A0A3B9WBV0-F1
#
_entry.id   AF-A0A3B9WBV0-F1
#
_cell.length_a   1.000
_cell.length_b   1.000
_cell.length_c   1.000
_cell.angle_alpha   90.00
_cell.angle_beta   90.00
_cell.angle_gamma   90.00
#
_symmetry.space_group_name_H-M   'P 1'
#
loop_
_entity.id
_entity.type
_entity.pdbx_description
1 polymer ?
#
loop_
_entity_poly.entity_id
_entity_poly.type
_entity_poly.pdbx_seq_one_letter_code
_entity_poly.pdbx_strand_id
1 'polypeptide(L)' 'MLKLVQEQCPERRNLFEVHRAARIRRVRVCSPAPGCYEASLVVEESSRARAVALRIERVSRQWRVTHLEVG' A
#
# COMPACT_ATOMS: atom_id res chain seq x y z
N MET A 1 15.17 2.05 -1.27
CA MET A 1 14.55 3.37 -1.45
C MET A 1 13.04 3.26 -1.24
N LEU A 2 12.63 3.00 0.02
CA LEU A 2 11.24 2.99 0.49
C LEU A 2 11.26 3.53 1.93
N LYS A 3 11.63 4.79 2.08
CA LYS A 3 11.58 5.54 3.35
C LYS A 3 10.93 6.87 3.01
N LEU A 4 9.61 6.99 3.10
CA LEU A 4 8.91 8.29 3.04
C LEU A 4 7.41 8.20 3.38
N VAL A 5 7.01 7.32 4.29
CA VAL A 5 5.62 7.31 4.84
C VAL A 5 5.59 7.34 6.38
N GLN A 6 6.75 7.37 7.05
CA GLN A 6 6.82 7.22 8.51
C GLN A 6 6.76 8.53 9.32
N GLU A 7 6.77 9.71 8.67
CA GLU A 7 6.99 10.98 9.39
C GLU A 7 5.72 11.74 9.80
N GLN A 8 4.54 11.15 9.65
CA GLN A 8 3.28 11.80 10.05
C GLN A 8 2.63 11.06 11.24
N CYS A 9 2.53 11.75 12.37
CA CYS A 9 1.77 11.45 13.60
C CYS A 9 2.53 10.72 14.75
N PRO A 10 2.96 11.45 15.80
CA PRO A 10 3.75 10.90 16.91
C PRO A 10 2.96 10.04 17.93
N GLU A 11 1.62 10.09 17.90
CA GLU A 11 0.72 9.36 18.83
C GLU A 11 0.48 7.88 18.47
N ARG A 12 0.90 7.41 17.28
CA ARG A 12 0.55 6.05 16.79
C ARG A 12 1.54 4.94 17.14
N ARG A 13 2.41 5.09 18.14
CA ARG A 13 3.41 4.05 18.48
C ARG A 13 2.79 2.67 18.76
N ASN A 14 1.54 2.60 19.23
CA ASN A 14 0.82 1.35 19.50
C ASN A 14 0.10 0.69 18.30
N LEU A 15 -0.17 1.40 17.20
CA LEU A 15 -0.84 0.80 16.03
C LEU A 15 0.15 0.08 15.11
N PHE A 16 1.41 0.51 15.10
CA PHE A 16 2.45 -0.08 14.25
C PHE A 16 3.13 -1.33 14.86
N GLU A 17 2.93 -1.62 16.15
CA GLU A 17 3.42 -2.87 16.75
C GLU A 17 2.57 -4.08 16.34
N VAL A 18 1.29 -3.90 16.02
CA VAL A 18 0.44 -4.96 15.46
C VAL A 18 0.85 -5.30 14.02
N HIS A 19 1.30 -4.31 13.24
CA HIS A 19 1.65 -4.45 11.81
C HIS A 19 3.11 -4.86 11.53
N ARG A 20 3.88 -5.33 12.53
CA ARG A 20 5.32 -5.62 12.40
C ARG A 20 5.69 -6.71 11.38
N ALA A 21 4.73 -7.38 10.73
CA ALA A 21 5.00 -8.51 9.86
C ALA A 21 4.44 -8.42 8.42
N ALA A 22 3.77 -7.33 8.03
CA ALA A 22 3.26 -7.21 6.66
C ALA A 22 4.41 -7.00 5.64
N ARG A 23 4.71 -8.02 4.84
CA ARG A 23 5.72 -8.01 3.77
C ARG A 23 5.02 -8.17 2.42
N ILE A 24 5.46 -7.39 1.44
CA ILE A 24 4.98 -7.55 0.07
C ILE A 24 5.77 -8.68 -0.59
N ARG A 25 5.12 -9.81 -0.85
CA ARG A 25 5.74 -10.96 -1.52
C ARG A 25 5.76 -10.81 -3.04
N ARG A 26 4.68 -10.26 -3.61
CA ARG A 26 4.56 -10.08 -5.05
C ARG A 26 3.84 -8.78 -5.35
N VAL A 27 4.26 -8.15 -6.43
CA VAL A 27 3.67 -6.93 -6.99
C VAL A 27 3.47 -7.14 -8.48
N ARG A 28 2.30 -6.79 -8.99
CA ARG A 28 2.04 -6.55 -10.41
C ARG A 28 1.43 -5.16 -10.53
N VAL A 29 1.94 -4.36 -11.46
CA VAL A 29 1.49 -2.98 -11.68
C VAL A 29 1.19 -2.80 -13.16
N CYS A 30 0.14 -2.04 -13.47
CA CYS A 30 -0.10 -1.50 -14.79
C CYS A 30 -0.46 -0.01 -14.71
N SER A 31 -0.36 0.69 -15.84
CA SER A 31 -0.72 2.10 -15.98
C SER A 31 -1.84 2.21 -17.02
N PRO A 32 -3.12 2.12 -16.61
CA PRO A 32 -4.23 2.10 -17.56
C PRO A 32 -4.48 3.46 -18.20
N ALA A 33 -4.02 4.55 -17.58
CA ALA A 33 -4.15 5.92 -18.08
C ALA A 33 -3.06 6.83 -17.49
N PRO A 34 -2.74 7.96 -18.13
CA PRO A 34 -1.80 8.94 -17.57
C PRO A 34 -2.21 9.38 -16.15
N GLY A 35 -1.28 9.31 -15.21
CA GLY A 35 -1.55 9.70 -13.82
C GLY A 35 -2.36 8.69 -13.03
N CYS A 36 -2.56 7.47 -13.54
CA CYS A 36 -3.20 6.37 -12.84
C CYS A 36 -2.32 5.12 -12.86
N TYR A 37 -2.19 4.45 -11.72
CA TYR A 37 -1.60 3.12 -11.60
C TYR A 37 -2.57 2.18 -10.92
N GLU A 38 -2.65 0.96 -11.41
CA GLU A 38 -3.33 -0.14 -10.72
C GLU A 38 -2.30 -1.17 -10.31
N ALA A 39 -2.51 -1.76 -9.13
CA ALA A 39 -1.60 -2.76 -8.58
C ALA A 39 -2.36 -3.92 -7.97
N SER A 40 -1.86 -5.13 -8.23
CA SER A 40 -2.21 -6.35 -7.52
C SER A 40 -1.01 -6.80 -6.68
N LEU A 41 -1.23 -6.95 -5.38
CA LEU A 41 -0.21 -7.27 -4.39
C LEU A 41 -0.55 -8.58 -3.68
N VAL A 42 0.48 -9.32 -3.30
CA VAL A 42 0.37 -10.36 -2.28
C VAL A 42 1.08 -9.84 -1.04
N VAL A 43 0.30 -9.62 0.02
CA VAL A 43 0.78 -9.15 1.32
C VAL A 43 0.81 -10.34 2.28
N GLU A 44 1.98 -10.67 2.80
CA GLU A 44 2.15 -11.71 3.80
C GLU A 44 2.27 -11.08 5.18
N GLU A 45 1.55 -11.60 6.16
CA GLU A 45 1.66 -11.20 7.56
C GLU A 45 1.72 -12.46 8.42
N SER A 46 2.86 -12.66 9.10
CA SER A 46 3.14 -13.80 9.98
C SER A 46 2.77 -15.15 9.35
N SER A 47 1.52 -15.63 9.52
CA SER A 47 1.02 -16.92 9.02
C SER A 47 -0.04 -16.81 7.90
N ARG A 48 -0.36 -15.60 7.42
CA ARG A 48 -1.41 -15.37 6.42
C ARG A 48 -0.87 -14.63 5.21
N ALA A 49 -1.47 -14.90 4.05
CA ALA A 49 -1.29 -14.10 2.85
C ALA A 49 -2.65 -13.48 2.45
N ARG A 50 -2.61 -12.24 1.98
CA ARG A 50 -3.77 -11.45 1.54
C ARG A 50 -3.51 -10.96 0.13
N ALA A 51 -4.51 -11.11 -0.73
CA ALA A 51 -4.51 -10.43 -2.02
C ALA A 51 -4.98 -9.00 -1.80
N VAL A 52 -4.26 -8.02 -2.34
CA VAL A 52 -4.66 -6.60 -2.30
C VAL A 52 -4.70 -6.08 -3.72
N ALA A 53 -5.84 -5.53 -4.12
CA ALA A 53 -5.98 -4.75 -5.35
C ALA A 53 -6.08 -3.28 -4.97
N LEU A 54 -5.31 -2.41 -5.62
CA LEU A 54 -5.40 -0.97 -5.36
C LEU A 54 -5.22 -0.16 -6.63
N ARG A 55 -5.77 1.06 -6.59
CA ARG A 55 -5.62 2.08 -7.62
C ARG A 55 -5.05 3.34 -7.00
N ILE A 56 -4.04 3.90 -7.66
CA ILE A 56 -3.36 5.12 -7.26
C ILE A 56 -3.56 6.15 -8.37
N GLU A 57 -4.11 7.30 -8.02
CA GLU A 57 -4.31 8.41 -8.95
C GLU A 57 -3.54 9.65 -8.51
N ARG A 58 -3.12 10.46 -9.48
CA ARG A 58 -2.47 11.75 -9.24
C ARG A 58 -3.50 12.85 -9.07
N VAL A 59 -3.86 13.16 -7.83
CA VAL A 59 -4.82 14.21 -7.47
C VAL A 59 -4.08 15.43 -6.91
N SER A 60 -4.28 16.61 -7.49
CA SER A 60 -3.65 17.87 -7.04
C SER A 60 -2.13 17.75 -6.83
N ARG A 61 -1.43 17.14 -7.81
CA ARG A 61 0.02 16.85 -7.81
C ARG A 61 0.50 15.83 -6.76
N GLN A 62 -0.40 15.16 -6.06
CA GLN A 62 -0.08 14.12 -5.08
C GLN A 62 -0.60 12.76 -5.55
N TRP A 63 0.13 11.69 -5.24
CA TRP A 63 -0.35 10.33 -5.47
C TRP A 63 -1.23 9.89 -4.31
N ARG A 64 -2.44 9.43 -4.61
CA ARG A 64 -3.39 8.95 -3.61
C ARG A 64 -3.91 7.60 -4.01
N VAL A 65 -3.97 6.68 -3.05
CA VAL A 65 -4.78 5.47 -3.21
C VAL A 65 -6.25 5.90 -3.24
N THR A 66 -6.92 5.71 -4.37
CA THR A 66 -8.33 6.10 -4.55
C THR A 66 -9.28 4.91 -4.42
N HIS A 67 -8.79 3.71 -4.69
CA HIS A 67 -9.52 2.45 -4.48
C HIS A 67 -8.57 1.42 -3.87
N LEU A 68 -9.09 0.61 -2.95
CA LEU A 68 -8.35 -0.47 -2.30
C LEU A 68 -9.31 -1.57 -1.87
N GLU A 69 -8.98 -2.80 -2.22
CA GLU A 69 -9.69 -4.01 -1.83
C GLU A 69 -8.69 -5.02 -1.24
N VAL A 70 -9.14 -5.76 -0.23
CA VAL A 70 -8.37 -6.81 0.44
C VAL A 70 -9.21 -8.09 0.47
N GLY A 71 -8.64 -9.19 -0.04
CA GLY A 71 -9.24 -10.54 -0.01
C GLY A 71 -8.83 -11.39 1.19
#